data_AF-A0A958HIA8-F1
#
_entry.id   AF-A0A958HIA8-F1
#
_cell.length_a   1.000
_cell.length_b   1.000
_cell.length_c   1.000
_cell.angle_alpha   90.00
_cell.angle_beta   90.00
_cell.angle_gamma   90.00
#
_symmetry.space_group_name_H-M   'P 1'
#
loop_
_entity.id
_entity.type
_entity.pdbx_description
1 polymer ?
#
loop_
_entity_poly.entity_id
_entity_poly.type
_entity_poly.pdbx_seq_one_letter_code
_entity_poly.pdbx_strand_id
1 'polypeptide(L)'
;MTVRKNVAGTKKAGKLAILLLVFCMLLPLSAAAAPDQQEAACLNGDPYDLDQLIEVMSRPNPPTFPVQLNDDLSLVYTGVGDMTAGGEDEAEPGPEPRPNPRPTEPLPDATNYGPLKIRAFNNANKFMFDITMSERMLKRIARCREQAGLTSADGGEAGLGAPEGRQAFLPLMLNGATDGVPTTPQRGWSNGNDTRIVRTPTTLWPWRAIAQQSFVGDDESRCTQTLIGPRHMVTAAHCIVNFGTTAWKTRELTPGRDGPGVSPYGMTTITPNPAPGDTVWYFVPSQWTDPSTSNQWVWDWGMVVIPDYLGYQTGWMGYGAWSAGVLNGLTHLNRGYPRCNVPNYNGEPASCQQARLYGDTNVCELGDYSDQLADGWNRRISVSCDLSKGHSGSAIYHYRYDPHLGKTVPVVTMVVSTESCTNTCSATNDFPNGARRLTPADVAVISFFREAFP
;
A
#
# COMPACT_ATOMS: atom_id res chain seq x y z
N MET A 1 28.20 90.89 -23.29
CA MET A 1 28.19 89.49 -23.75
C MET A 1 27.55 88.65 -22.64
N THR A 2 26.21 88.58 -22.56
CA THR A 2 25.31 87.60 -23.22
C THR A 2 25.42 86.22 -22.54
N VAL A 3 24.41 85.55 -21.98
CA VAL A 3 22.97 85.76 -21.70
C VAL A 3 22.55 84.72 -20.63
N ARG A 4 21.48 85.04 -19.89
CA ARG A 4 20.71 84.21 -18.92
C ARG A 4 20.28 82.82 -19.41
N LYS A 5 19.99 81.90 -18.48
CA LYS A 5 18.61 81.36 -18.26
C LYS A 5 18.45 80.58 -16.94
N ASN A 6 17.39 80.93 -16.22
CA ASN A 6 16.76 80.19 -15.12
C ASN A 6 15.95 78.98 -15.64
N VAL A 7 15.65 78.00 -14.78
CA VAL A 7 14.29 77.65 -14.26
C VAL A 7 14.25 76.23 -13.66
N ALA A 8 13.64 76.13 -12.47
CA ALA A 8 12.90 75.02 -11.79
C ALA A 8 13.42 73.57 -11.90
N GLY A 9 13.54 72.76 -10.85
CA GLY A 9 12.65 72.58 -9.71
C GLY A 9 12.08 71.16 -9.77
N THR A 10 12.34 70.33 -8.75
CA THR A 10 11.41 69.35 -8.16
C THR A 10 12.11 68.53 -7.07
N LYS A 11 11.54 68.61 -5.87
CA LYS A 11 11.75 67.66 -4.76
C LYS A 11 11.21 66.29 -5.18
N LYS A 12 11.94 65.21 -4.89
CA LYS A 12 11.35 63.92 -4.53
C LYS A 12 12.25 63.19 -3.53
N ALA A 13 11.62 62.81 -2.43
CA ALA A 13 12.21 62.13 -1.28
C ALA A 13 12.74 60.75 -1.65
N GLY A 14 13.98 60.46 -1.26
CA GLY A 14 14.48 59.09 -1.19
C GLY A 14 13.81 58.37 -0.04
N LYS A 15 12.87 57.46 -0.35
CA LYS A 15 12.43 56.43 0.59
C LYS A 15 13.57 55.42 0.73
N LEU A 16 14.25 55.46 1.86
CA LEU A 16 15.12 54.40 2.33
C LEU A 16 14.22 53.22 2.71
N ALA A 17 14.06 52.25 1.82
CA ALA A 17 13.38 51.00 2.13
C ALA A 17 14.35 50.12 2.94
N ILE A 18 14.17 50.14 4.27
CA ILE A 18 14.74 49.14 5.17
C ILE A 18 14.02 47.83 4.83
N LEU A 19 14.71 46.96 4.11
CA LEU A 19 14.26 45.59 3.84
C LEU A 19 14.44 44.80 5.14
N LEU A 20 13.40 44.78 5.97
CA LEU A 20 13.30 43.87 7.11
C LEU A 20 13.11 42.45 6.53
N LEU A 21 14.22 41.69 6.44
CA LEU A 21 14.20 40.25 6.24
C LEU A 21 13.58 39.61 7.49
N VAL A 22 12.25 39.44 7.48
CA VAL A 22 11.57 38.54 8.40
C VAL A 22 11.88 37.12 7.93
N PHE A 23 12.91 36.52 8.54
CA PHE A 23 13.13 35.08 8.51
C PHE A 23 11.95 34.43 9.24
N CYS A 24 10.89 34.13 8.51
CA CYS A 24 9.83 33.26 9.01
C CYS A 24 10.41 31.83 8.99
N MET A 25 11.06 31.44 10.09
CA MET A 25 11.34 30.03 10.35
C MET A 25 9.98 29.33 10.47
N LEU A 26 9.54 28.74 9.37
CA LEU A 26 8.50 27.72 9.37
C LEU A 26 9.11 26.52 10.11
N LEU A 27 8.94 26.49 11.43
CA LEU A 27 9.04 25.27 12.19
C LEU A 27 8.01 24.29 11.59
N PRO A 28 8.37 23.03 11.30
CA PRO A 28 7.36 22.04 10.98
C PRO A 28 6.44 21.94 12.18
N LEU A 29 5.17 22.31 12.01
CA LEU A 29 4.14 21.83 12.92
C LEU A 29 4.12 20.32 12.74
N SER A 30 4.79 19.60 13.64
CA SER A 30 4.42 18.24 13.96
C SER A 30 2.96 18.32 14.40
N ALA A 31 2.05 17.92 13.52
CA ALA A 31 0.68 17.64 13.88
C ALA A 31 0.71 16.37 14.72
N ALA A 32 1.07 16.49 16.00
CA ALA A 32 0.78 15.48 16.99
C ALA A 32 -0.74 15.27 16.94
N ALA A 33 -1.17 14.09 16.47
CA ALA A 33 -2.55 13.70 16.55
C ALA A 33 -3.03 13.85 18.00
N ALA A 34 -4.22 14.39 18.19
CA ALA A 34 -4.81 14.50 19.53
C ALA A 34 -4.84 13.10 20.16
N PRO A 35 -4.40 12.93 21.42
CA PRO A 35 -4.21 11.63 22.06
C PRO A 35 -5.49 10.80 22.30
N ASP A 36 -6.67 11.30 21.91
CA ASP A 36 -7.97 10.64 22.11
C ASP A 36 -8.55 9.98 20.83
N GLN A 37 -7.83 9.99 19.71
CA GLN A 37 -8.27 9.28 18.49
C GLN A 37 -7.53 7.95 18.36
N GLN A 38 -7.83 7.00 19.23
CA GLN A 38 -7.45 5.61 18.99
C GLN A 38 -8.62 4.90 18.30
N GLU A 39 -8.34 4.06 17.30
CA GLU A 39 -9.40 3.28 16.67
C GLU A 39 -10.09 2.41 17.73
N ALA A 40 -11.42 2.40 17.77
CA ALA A 40 -12.11 1.60 18.77
C ALA A 40 -11.85 0.10 18.49
N ALA A 41 -11.29 -0.61 19.49
CA ALA A 41 -11.25 -2.06 19.48
C ALA A 41 -12.69 -2.59 19.34
N CYS A 42 -12.87 -3.60 18.50
CA CYS A 42 -14.19 -4.19 18.29
C CYS A 42 -14.53 -5.19 19.41
N LEU A 43 -13.50 -5.79 20.03
CA LEU A 43 -13.65 -6.75 21.12
C LEU A 43 -13.64 -6.07 22.50
N ASN A 44 -14.51 -6.54 23.39
CA ASN A 44 -14.56 -6.07 24.77
C ASN A 44 -13.54 -6.82 25.64
N GLY A 45 -12.69 -6.08 26.37
CA GLY A 45 -11.89 -6.60 27.48
C GLY A 45 -10.75 -7.54 27.13
N ASP A 46 -10.12 -7.35 25.95
CA ASP A 46 -8.99 -8.13 25.44
C ASP A 46 -9.09 -9.65 25.65
N PRO A 47 -10.07 -10.32 25.01
CA PRO A 47 -10.34 -11.74 25.26
C PRO A 47 -9.25 -12.68 24.70
N TYR A 48 -8.20 -12.14 24.09
CA TYR A 48 -7.12 -12.87 23.43
C TYR A 48 -5.73 -12.44 23.87
N ASP A 49 -5.62 -11.70 24.98
CA ASP A 49 -4.36 -11.24 25.57
C ASP A 49 -3.45 -10.52 24.54
N LEU A 50 -4.05 -9.69 23.68
CA LEU A 50 -3.36 -8.89 22.67
C LEU A 50 -2.42 -7.86 23.31
N ASP A 51 -2.78 -7.30 24.46
CA ASP A 51 -1.90 -6.41 25.22
C ASP A 51 -0.65 -7.18 25.70
N GLN A 52 -0.85 -8.41 26.17
CA GLN A 52 0.24 -9.29 26.59
C GLN A 52 1.14 -9.68 25.40
N LEU A 53 0.57 -9.88 24.21
CA LEU A 53 1.34 -10.12 22.99
C LEU A 53 2.32 -8.96 22.72
N ILE A 54 1.82 -7.72 22.72
CA ILE A 54 2.63 -6.53 22.49
C ILE A 54 3.69 -6.39 23.58
N GLU A 55 3.31 -6.62 24.84
CA GLU A 55 4.24 -6.59 25.96
C GLU A 55 5.40 -7.56 25.74
N VAL A 56 5.10 -8.84 25.45
CA VAL A 56 6.13 -9.87 25.24
C VAL A 56 7.05 -9.51 24.08
N MET A 57 6.51 -9.04 22.96
CA MET A 57 7.31 -8.66 21.78
C MET A 57 8.14 -7.38 21.99
N SER A 58 7.75 -6.54 22.95
CA SER A 58 8.42 -5.27 23.25
C SER A 58 9.44 -5.36 24.39
N ARG A 59 9.52 -6.49 25.09
CA ARG A 59 10.47 -6.69 26.19
C ARG A 59 11.92 -6.49 25.71
N PRO A 60 12.80 -5.90 26.54
CA PRO A 60 14.21 -5.75 26.20
C PRO A 60 14.97 -7.09 26.15
N ASN A 61 14.45 -8.11 26.84
CA ASN A 61 14.97 -9.47 26.82
C ASN A 61 13.86 -10.40 26.27
N PRO A 62 13.99 -10.92 25.04
CA PRO A 62 12.97 -11.75 24.44
C PRO A 62 12.97 -13.14 25.10
N PRO A 63 11.82 -13.82 25.16
CA PRO A 63 11.74 -15.18 25.69
C PRO A 63 12.57 -16.15 24.85
N THR A 64 13.35 -17.02 25.50
CA THR A 64 14.17 -18.05 24.82
C THR A 64 13.41 -19.34 24.51
N PHE A 65 12.13 -19.41 24.88
CA PHE A 65 11.25 -20.55 24.66
C PHE A 65 9.93 -20.07 24.05
N PRO A 66 9.18 -20.95 23.35
CA PRO A 66 7.83 -20.62 22.91
C PRO A 66 6.97 -20.11 24.06
N VAL A 67 6.27 -18.99 23.83
CA VAL A 67 5.32 -18.41 24.77
C VAL A 67 3.92 -18.70 24.28
N GLN A 68 3.15 -19.46 25.05
CA GLN A 68 1.71 -19.60 24.85
C GLN A 68 1.02 -18.51 25.66
N LEU A 69 0.28 -17.62 25.01
CA LEU A 69 -0.47 -16.57 25.70
C LEU A 69 -1.84 -17.11 26.14
N ASN A 70 -2.52 -17.78 25.20
CA ASN A 70 -3.78 -18.50 25.44
C ASN A 70 -3.94 -19.63 24.41
N ASP A 71 -5.06 -20.34 24.40
CA ASP A 71 -5.33 -21.46 23.48
C ASP A 71 -5.26 -21.09 22.00
N ASP A 72 -5.42 -19.81 21.65
CA ASP A 72 -5.52 -19.34 20.27
C ASP A 72 -4.27 -18.60 19.77
N LEU A 73 -3.35 -18.23 20.67
CA LEU A 73 -2.24 -17.34 20.36
C LEU A 73 -0.95 -17.78 21.06
N SER A 74 0.11 -17.95 20.25
CA SER A 74 1.46 -18.19 20.74
C SER A 74 2.49 -17.48 19.89
N LEU A 75 3.68 -17.29 20.43
CA LEU A 75 4.80 -16.70 19.72
C LEU A 75 6.12 -17.38 20.07
N VAL A 76 7.02 -17.38 19.10
CA VAL A 76 8.39 -17.88 19.24
C VAL A 76 9.33 -16.76 18.81
N TYR A 77 10.27 -16.39 19.69
CA TYR A 77 11.37 -15.52 19.32
C TYR A 77 12.27 -16.24 18.30
N THR A 78 12.50 -15.62 17.14
CA THR A 78 13.26 -16.24 16.04
C THR A 78 14.63 -15.62 15.83
N GLY A 79 14.91 -14.48 16.47
CA GLY A 79 16.23 -13.85 16.44
C GLY A 79 16.17 -12.33 16.31
N VAL A 80 17.31 -11.77 15.90
CA VAL A 80 17.47 -10.35 15.63
C VAL A 80 17.49 -10.12 14.12
N GLY A 81 16.75 -9.13 13.64
CA GLY A 81 16.81 -8.64 12.26
C GLY A 81 17.74 -7.44 12.14
N ASP A 82 18.24 -7.20 10.93
CA ASP A 82 18.97 -5.98 10.61
C ASP A 82 18.10 -5.07 9.76
N MET A 83 18.30 -3.76 9.91
CA MET A 83 17.66 -2.77 9.04
C MET A 83 18.66 -2.19 8.06
N THR A 84 18.35 -2.29 6.76
CA THR A 84 19.21 -1.84 5.66
C THR A 84 18.51 -0.77 4.83
N ALA A 85 19.28 0.23 4.40
CA ALA A 85 18.83 1.15 3.36
C ALA A 85 18.77 0.42 2.01
N GLY A 86 19.76 -0.42 1.71
CA GLY A 86 19.83 -1.21 0.47
C GLY A 86 18.94 -2.46 0.46
N GLY A 87 18.93 -3.14 -0.69
CA GLY A 87 18.17 -4.36 -0.97
C GLY A 87 17.55 -4.32 -2.35
N GLU A 88 17.19 -5.48 -2.88
CA GLU A 88 16.37 -5.57 -4.09
C GLU A 88 14.93 -5.19 -3.70
N ASP A 89 14.44 -4.07 -4.24
CA ASP A 89 13.05 -3.62 -4.12
C ASP A 89 12.19 -4.17 -5.27
N GLU A 90 12.74 -5.13 -6.01
CA GLU A 90 12.16 -5.76 -7.17
C GLU A 90 12.02 -7.23 -6.87
N ALA A 91 10.84 -7.79 -7.12
CA ALA A 91 10.67 -9.23 -7.16
C ALA A 91 10.87 -9.69 -8.60
N GLU A 92 11.75 -10.67 -8.80
CA GLU A 92 11.90 -11.35 -10.09
C GLU A 92 10.53 -11.86 -10.58
N PRO A 93 10.31 -11.90 -11.91
CA PRO A 93 9.09 -12.45 -12.48
C PRO A 93 8.82 -13.84 -11.90
N GLY A 94 7.64 -14.01 -11.31
CA GLY A 94 7.22 -15.33 -10.86
C GLY A 94 6.96 -16.27 -12.03
N PRO A 95 6.88 -17.59 -11.77
CA PRO A 95 6.51 -18.56 -12.80
C PRO A 95 5.19 -18.15 -13.45
N GLU A 96 5.11 -18.33 -14.77
CA GLU A 96 3.87 -18.09 -15.49
C GLU A 96 2.77 -18.99 -14.91
N PRO A 97 1.63 -18.40 -14.52
CA PRO A 97 0.52 -19.15 -13.99
C PRO A 97 0.01 -20.16 -15.02
N ARG A 98 -0.49 -21.31 -14.55
CA ARG A 98 -1.29 -22.18 -15.44
C ARG A 98 -2.60 -21.45 -15.77
N PRO A 99 -3.06 -21.45 -17.03
CA PRO A 99 -4.26 -20.73 -17.41
C PRO A 99 -5.49 -21.19 -16.62
N ASN A 100 -6.09 -20.28 -15.86
CA ASN A 100 -7.32 -20.49 -15.11
C ASN A 100 -7.97 -19.13 -14.81
N PRO A 101 -8.67 -18.53 -15.80
CA PRO A 101 -9.23 -17.19 -15.64
C PRO A 101 -10.50 -17.17 -14.77
N ARG A 102 -11.08 -18.33 -14.44
CA ARG A 102 -12.35 -18.46 -13.72
C ARG A 102 -12.33 -19.65 -12.74
N PRO A 103 -11.42 -19.66 -11.75
CA PRO A 103 -11.40 -20.73 -10.76
C PRO A 103 -12.69 -20.72 -9.94
N THR A 104 -13.09 -21.90 -9.49
CA THR A 104 -14.12 -22.02 -8.44
C THR A 104 -13.46 -21.95 -7.08
N GLU A 105 -13.96 -21.06 -6.23
CA GLU A 105 -13.39 -20.78 -4.92
C GLU A 105 -14.50 -20.78 -3.86
N PRO A 106 -14.22 -21.21 -2.62
CA PRO A 106 -15.21 -21.16 -1.57
C PRO A 106 -15.58 -19.72 -1.22
N LEU A 107 -16.76 -19.55 -0.62
CA LEU A 107 -17.15 -18.24 -0.08
C LEU A 107 -16.15 -17.80 1.01
N PRO A 108 -15.86 -16.49 1.15
CA PRO A 108 -14.93 -15.99 2.16
C PRO A 108 -15.21 -16.56 3.57
N ASP A 109 -16.45 -16.48 4.04
CA ASP A 109 -16.85 -16.97 5.38
C ASP A 109 -16.77 -18.49 5.54
N ALA A 110 -16.87 -19.23 4.43
CA ALA A 110 -16.81 -20.69 4.42
C ALA A 110 -15.36 -21.23 4.29
N THR A 111 -14.39 -20.36 4.05
CA THR A 111 -13.00 -20.75 3.79
C THR A 111 -12.34 -21.26 5.06
N ASN A 112 -11.73 -22.44 5.00
CA ASN A 112 -10.92 -23.00 6.08
C ASN A 112 -9.44 -22.85 5.72
N TYR A 113 -8.72 -22.05 6.50
CA TYR A 113 -7.30 -21.78 6.31
C TYR A 113 -6.41 -22.27 7.46
N GLY A 114 -6.99 -22.89 8.49
CA GLY A 114 -6.26 -23.40 9.65
C GLY A 114 -5.46 -22.33 10.41
N PRO A 115 -4.53 -22.74 11.29
CA PRO A 115 -3.66 -21.82 12.00
C PRO A 115 -2.71 -21.10 11.03
N LEU A 116 -2.50 -19.81 11.26
CA LEU A 116 -1.61 -18.98 10.45
C LEU A 116 -0.38 -18.59 11.25
N LYS A 117 0.75 -18.41 10.54
CA LYS A 117 2.01 -17.97 11.12
C LYS A 117 2.51 -16.72 10.41
N ILE A 118 2.71 -15.65 11.17
CA ILE A 118 3.21 -14.36 10.69
C ILE A 118 4.52 -14.03 11.39
N ARG A 119 5.50 -13.57 10.61
CA ARG A 119 6.72 -12.98 11.15
C ARG A 119 6.48 -11.51 11.46
N ALA A 120 6.63 -11.18 12.74
CA ALA A 120 6.64 -9.82 13.24
C ALA A 120 8.07 -9.35 13.45
N PHE A 121 8.35 -8.09 13.10
CA PHE A 121 9.61 -7.41 13.41
C PHE A 121 9.34 -6.03 13.97
N ASN A 122 10.06 -5.67 15.04
CA ASN A 122 10.00 -4.39 15.71
C ASN A 122 11.34 -3.66 15.52
N ASN A 123 11.34 -2.46 14.94
CA ASN A 123 12.57 -1.73 14.68
C ASN A 123 13.27 -1.17 15.93
N ALA A 124 12.57 -0.99 17.05
CA ALA A 124 13.13 -0.44 18.28
C ALA A 124 14.07 -1.41 19.00
N ASN A 125 13.68 -2.69 19.09
CA ASN A 125 14.50 -3.74 19.70
C ASN A 125 15.13 -4.71 18.68
N LYS A 126 14.74 -4.60 17.40
CA LYS A 126 15.19 -5.44 16.28
C LYS A 126 14.84 -6.92 16.44
N PHE A 127 13.92 -7.26 17.34
CA PHE A 127 13.53 -8.64 17.57
C PHE A 127 12.52 -9.09 16.52
N MET A 128 12.67 -10.35 16.13
CA MET A 128 11.75 -11.06 15.26
C MET A 128 11.02 -12.13 16.05
N PHE A 129 9.72 -12.27 15.76
CA PHE A 129 8.86 -13.27 16.35
C PHE A 129 8.05 -13.95 15.26
N ASP A 130 7.90 -15.28 15.35
CA ASP A 130 6.86 -16.00 14.62
C ASP A 130 5.64 -16.12 15.51
N ILE A 131 4.57 -15.41 15.15
CA ILE A 131 3.28 -15.41 15.84
C ILE A 131 2.40 -16.47 15.19
N THR A 132 1.93 -17.44 15.97
CA THR A 132 0.98 -18.46 15.52
C THR A 132 -0.41 -18.12 16.06
N MET A 133 -1.39 -18.01 15.17
CA MET A 133 -2.75 -17.60 15.47
C MET A 133 -3.74 -18.67 15.01
N SER A 134 -4.70 -19.02 15.86
CA SER A 134 -5.74 -19.97 15.50
C SER A 134 -6.73 -19.35 14.50
N GLU A 135 -7.26 -20.19 13.63
CA GLU A 135 -8.34 -19.81 12.71
C GLU A 135 -9.57 -19.28 13.46
N ARG A 136 -9.91 -19.90 14.59
CA ARG A 136 -11.08 -19.56 15.41
C ARG A 136 -11.03 -18.11 15.87
N MET A 137 -9.90 -17.70 16.44
CA MET A 137 -9.67 -16.32 16.90
C MET A 137 -9.68 -15.36 15.72
N LEU A 138 -8.94 -15.66 14.66
CA LEU A 138 -8.85 -14.82 13.46
C LEU A 138 -10.23 -14.57 12.84
N LYS A 139 -11.06 -15.61 12.68
CA LYS A 139 -12.44 -15.47 12.18
C LYS A 139 -13.34 -14.67 13.11
N ARG A 140 -13.12 -14.72 14.43
CA ARG A 140 -13.90 -13.95 15.40
C ARG A 140 -13.56 -12.46 15.32
N ILE A 141 -12.27 -12.13 15.30
CA ILE A 141 -11.81 -10.74 15.16
C ILE A 141 -12.26 -10.16 13.80
N ALA A 142 -12.03 -10.88 12.70
CA ALA A 142 -12.42 -10.41 11.37
C ALA A 142 -13.92 -10.08 11.27
N ARG A 143 -14.79 -11.00 11.73
CA ARG A 143 -16.25 -10.77 11.74
C ARG A 143 -16.67 -9.61 12.64
N CYS A 144 -16.06 -9.50 13.81
CA CYS A 144 -16.32 -8.42 14.74
C CYS A 144 -16.00 -7.05 14.12
N ARG A 145 -14.84 -6.93 13.47
CA ARG A 145 -14.42 -5.71 12.77
C ARG A 145 -15.31 -5.41 11.56
N GLU A 146 -15.65 -6.41 10.75
CA GLU A 146 -16.57 -6.23 9.61
C GLU A 146 -17.96 -5.76 10.07
N GLN A 147 -18.53 -6.39 11.10
CA GLN A 147 -19.83 -6.00 11.65
C GLN A 147 -19.83 -4.58 12.21
N ALA A 148 -18.71 -4.15 12.80
CA ALA A 148 -18.51 -2.80 13.29
C ALA A 148 -18.18 -1.77 12.19
N GLY A 149 -18.06 -2.18 10.92
CA GLY A 149 -17.65 -1.28 9.82
C GLY A 149 -16.18 -0.86 9.89
N LEU A 150 -15.36 -1.60 10.65
CA LEU A 150 -13.95 -1.31 10.86
C LEU A 150 -13.05 -1.92 9.78
N THR A 151 -13.59 -2.58 8.77
CA THR A 151 -12.88 -2.97 7.53
C THR A 151 -13.11 -1.99 6.38
N SER A 152 -14.01 -1.02 6.59
CA SER A 152 -14.38 0.02 5.65
C SER A 152 -13.31 1.09 5.49
N ALA A 153 -13.39 1.82 4.37
CA ALA A 153 -12.62 3.05 4.20
C ALA A 153 -13.03 4.11 5.24
N ASP A 154 -12.17 5.10 5.51
CA ASP A 154 -12.46 6.18 6.48
C ASP A 154 -13.56 7.15 6.05
N GLY A 155 -14.28 6.85 4.97
CA GLY A 155 -15.35 7.70 4.50
C GLY A 155 -14.87 9.09 4.09
N GLY A 156 -13.63 9.26 3.61
CA GLY A 156 -13.26 10.45 2.83
C GLY A 156 -14.36 10.78 1.80
N GLU A 157 -14.58 12.07 1.51
CA GLU A 157 -15.55 12.46 0.50
C GLU A 157 -15.11 11.89 -0.86
N ALA A 158 -15.58 10.69 -1.18
CA ALA A 158 -15.87 10.31 -2.54
C ALA A 158 -17.01 11.24 -2.98
N GLY A 159 -16.67 12.51 -3.26
CA GLY A 159 -17.61 13.41 -3.88
C GLY A 159 -18.19 12.67 -5.07
N LEU A 160 -19.51 12.72 -5.25
CA LEU A 160 -20.24 12.06 -6.35
C LEU A 160 -19.82 12.58 -7.76
N GLY A 161 -18.65 13.20 -7.87
CA GLY A 161 -17.95 13.59 -9.09
C GLY A 161 -16.42 13.39 -9.01
N ALA A 162 -15.89 12.55 -8.11
CA ALA A 162 -14.46 12.21 -8.11
C ALA A 162 -14.07 11.67 -9.51
N PRO A 163 -12.98 12.16 -10.12
CA PRO A 163 -12.68 11.94 -11.54
C PRO A 163 -12.65 10.47 -11.98
N GLU A 164 -12.32 9.54 -11.08
CA GLU A 164 -12.28 8.10 -11.40
C GLU A 164 -13.66 7.46 -11.56
N GLY A 165 -14.66 7.91 -10.79
CA GLY A 165 -16.01 7.32 -10.81
C GLY A 165 -16.79 7.64 -12.09
N ARG A 166 -16.63 8.84 -12.66
CA ARG A 166 -17.35 9.20 -13.90
C ARG A 166 -16.89 8.41 -15.13
N GLN A 167 -15.65 7.94 -15.18
CA GLN A 167 -15.16 7.09 -16.26
C GLN A 167 -15.54 5.62 -16.06
N ALA A 168 -15.61 5.14 -14.81
CA ALA A 168 -15.97 3.76 -14.50
C ALA A 168 -17.45 3.40 -14.73
N PHE A 169 -18.37 4.39 -14.68
CA PHE A 169 -19.82 4.13 -14.81
C PHE A 169 -20.40 4.30 -16.22
N LEU A 170 -19.59 4.61 -17.26
CA LEU A 170 -20.09 5.07 -18.56
C LEU A 170 -19.82 4.20 -19.81
N PRO A 171 -19.45 2.91 -19.70
CA PRO A 171 -19.84 1.99 -20.79
C PRO A 171 -20.28 0.62 -20.27
N LEU A 172 -21.53 0.49 -19.83
CA LEU A 172 -22.21 -0.81 -19.78
C LEU A 172 -23.64 -0.81 -20.38
N MET A 173 -24.12 0.34 -20.90
CA MET A 173 -25.50 0.48 -21.41
C MET A 173 -25.59 0.75 -22.92
N LEU A 174 -24.46 0.83 -23.63
CA LEU A 174 -24.44 1.04 -25.08
C LEU A 174 -23.43 0.05 -25.69
N ASN A 175 -23.88 -1.16 -25.98
CA ASN A 175 -23.47 -1.92 -27.17
C ASN A 175 -24.29 -3.21 -27.24
N GLY A 176 -25.47 -3.09 -27.86
CA GLY A 176 -26.12 -4.22 -28.51
C GLY A 176 -25.41 -4.50 -29.85
N ALA A 177 -25.03 -5.75 -30.04
CA ALA A 177 -24.76 -6.45 -31.30
C ALA A 177 -23.80 -5.82 -32.34
N THR A 178 -22.64 -6.46 -32.55
CA THR A 178 -22.37 -7.25 -33.76
C THR A 178 -21.22 -8.22 -33.51
N ASP A 179 -21.37 -9.46 -34.00
CA ASP A 179 -20.32 -10.46 -34.10
C ASP A 179 -19.12 -9.95 -34.91
N GLY A 180 -18.08 -9.57 -34.19
CA GLY A 180 -16.72 -9.38 -34.69
C GLY A 180 -15.85 -9.48 -33.47
N VAL A 181 -14.95 -10.46 -33.40
CA VAL A 181 -14.00 -10.62 -32.29
C VAL A 181 -13.30 -9.27 -32.10
N PRO A 182 -13.59 -8.51 -31.03
CA PRO A 182 -12.83 -7.31 -30.75
C PRO A 182 -11.44 -7.82 -30.39
N THR A 183 -10.43 -7.47 -31.20
CA THR A 183 -9.05 -7.60 -30.75
C THR A 183 -8.96 -6.78 -29.47
N THR A 184 -8.86 -7.45 -28.32
CA THR A 184 -8.62 -6.82 -27.03
C THR A 184 -7.43 -5.87 -27.22
N PRO A 185 -7.54 -4.59 -26.83
CA PRO A 185 -6.38 -3.72 -26.85
C PRO A 185 -5.32 -4.40 -25.98
N GLN A 186 -4.17 -4.73 -26.58
CA GLN A 186 -3.00 -5.25 -25.88
C GLN A 186 -2.61 -4.23 -24.79
N ARG A 187 -2.43 -4.69 -23.54
CA ARG A 187 -2.23 -3.84 -22.36
C ARG A 187 -1.10 -4.36 -21.48
N GLY A 188 -0.47 -3.46 -20.71
CA GLY A 188 0.63 -3.77 -19.80
C GLY A 188 1.99 -3.62 -20.50
N TRP A 189 2.33 -2.45 -21.03
CA TRP A 189 3.54 -2.21 -21.85
C TRP A 189 3.70 -3.17 -23.05
N SER A 190 2.74 -4.06 -23.31
CA SER A 190 2.95 -5.25 -24.15
C SER A 190 3.04 -4.95 -25.63
N ASN A 191 2.66 -3.74 -26.01
CA ASN A 191 2.76 -3.16 -27.35
C ASN A 191 3.64 -1.90 -27.40
N GLY A 192 4.36 -1.57 -26.32
CA GLY A 192 5.14 -0.34 -26.20
C GLY A 192 4.31 0.95 -26.11
N ASN A 193 3.01 0.85 -25.82
CA ASN A 193 2.14 2.00 -25.56
C ASN A 193 1.84 2.09 -24.07
N ASP A 194 2.54 2.99 -23.38
CA ASP A 194 2.25 3.31 -21.99
C ASP A 194 1.06 4.27 -21.88
N THR A 195 0.06 3.85 -21.12
CA THR A 195 -1.20 4.58 -20.93
C THR A 195 -1.33 5.20 -19.55
N ARG A 196 -0.27 5.16 -18.74
CA ARG A 196 -0.23 5.83 -17.44
C ARG A 196 -0.17 7.34 -17.60
N ILE A 197 -0.88 8.01 -16.69
CA ILE A 197 -0.80 9.47 -16.53
C ILE A 197 -0.54 9.82 -15.07
N VAL A 198 0.05 10.99 -14.86
CA VAL A 198 0.18 11.60 -13.53
C VAL A 198 -1.22 11.85 -12.96
N ARG A 199 -1.42 11.47 -11.70
CA ARG A 199 -2.63 11.74 -10.92
C ARG A 199 -2.34 12.87 -9.94
N THR A 200 -2.94 14.03 -10.19
CA THR A 200 -2.74 15.25 -9.41
C THR A 200 -4.04 16.08 -9.40
N PRO A 201 -4.33 16.85 -8.34
CA PRO A 201 -3.60 16.89 -7.08
C PRO A 201 -3.84 15.61 -6.26
N THR A 202 -2.78 15.06 -5.66
CA THR A 202 -2.85 13.85 -4.80
C THR A 202 -3.50 14.12 -3.45
N THR A 203 -3.95 15.35 -3.20
CA THR A 203 -4.82 15.68 -2.07
C THR A 203 -6.25 15.14 -2.25
N LEU A 204 -6.62 14.76 -3.47
CA LEU A 204 -7.94 14.16 -3.76
C LEU A 204 -8.07 12.74 -3.23
N TRP A 205 -9.30 12.38 -2.87
CA TRP A 205 -9.66 11.00 -2.54
C TRP A 205 -9.78 10.15 -3.81
N PRO A 206 -9.20 8.93 -3.87
CA PRO A 206 -8.55 8.19 -2.78
C PRO A 206 -7.01 8.29 -2.78
N TRP A 207 -6.44 9.12 -3.66
CA TRP A 207 -4.99 9.21 -3.91
C TRP A 207 -4.18 9.66 -2.69
N ARG A 208 -4.77 10.47 -1.80
CA ARG A 208 -4.14 10.87 -0.53
C ARG A 208 -3.80 9.71 0.40
N ALA A 209 -4.49 8.57 0.30
CA ALA A 209 -4.23 7.37 1.10
C ALA A 209 -3.08 6.49 0.55
N ILE A 210 -2.49 6.87 -0.59
CA ILE A 210 -1.42 6.12 -1.27
C ILE A 210 -0.10 6.82 -1.04
N ALA A 211 0.87 6.10 -0.47
CA ALA A 211 2.16 6.63 -0.10
C ALA A 211 3.27 6.16 -1.03
N GLN A 212 4.17 7.10 -1.36
CA GLN A 212 5.47 6.75 -1.89
C GLN A 212 6.29 6.11 -0.77
N GLN A 213 6.97 5.01 -1.08
CA GLN A 213 8.05 4.48 -0.25
C GLN A 213 9.38 4.79 -0.94
N SER A 214 10.22 5.64 -0.35
CA SER A 214 11.54 6.01 -0.86
C SER A 214 12.66 5.67 0.15
N PHE A 215 13.91 5.88 -0.24
CA PHE A 215 14.98 5.98 0.75
C PHE A 215 14.83 7.29 1.53
N VAL A 216 15.37 7.31 2.75
CA VAL A 216 15.34 8.50 3.61
C VAL A 216 16.03 9.66 2.90
N GLY A 217 15.31 10.77 2.70
CA GLY A 217 15.81 11.96 2.01
C GLY A 217 15.99 11.81 0.49
N ASP A 218 15.38 10.81 -0.14
CA ASP A 218 15.38 10.58 -1.59
C ASP A 218 13.98 10.82 -2.18
N ASP A 219 13.93 11.32 -3.41
CA ASP A 219 12.70 11.50 -4.17
C ASP A 219 12.33 10.30 -5.03
N GLU A 220 13.28 9.38 -5.21
CA GLU A 220 13.11 8.21 -6.04
C GLU A 220 12.25 7.14 -5.37
N SER A 221 11.23 6.68 -6.09
CA SER A 221 10.34 5.64 -5.57
C SER A 221 11.03 4.29 -5.54
N ARG A 222 10.85 3.56 -4.43
CA ARG A 222 11.27 2.16 -4.28
C ARG A 222 10.08 1.22 -4.33
N CYS A 223 9.01 1.60 -3.64
CA CYS A 223 7.74 0.90 -3.63
C CYS A 223 6.60 1.89 -3.41
N THR A 224 5.39 1.35 -3.35
CA THR A 224 4.18 2.04 -2.91
C THR A 224 3.57 1.32 -1.71
N GLN A 225 2.94 2.07 -0.82
CA GLN A 225 2.10 1.50 0.25
C GLN A 225 0.73 2.18 0.28
N THR A 226 -0.29 1.50 0.81
CA THR A 226 -1.65 2.05 0.90
C THR A 226 -2.15 2.00 2.34
N LEU A 227 -2.63 3.13 2.86
CA LEU A 227 -3.28 3.18 4.18
C LEU A 227 -4.61 2.43 4.14
N ILE A 228 -4.78 1.55 5.12
CA ILE A 228 -5.99 0.74 5.39
C ILE A 228 -6.50 0.91 6.83
N GLY A 229 -5.97 1.88 7.55
CA GLY A 229 -6.37 2.31 8.89
C GLY A 229 -5.61 3.57 9.29
N PRO A 230 -5.80 4.08 10.52
CA PRO A 230 -5.16 5.32 10.99
C PRO A 230 -3.63 5.32 10.90
N ARG A 231 -3.00 4.17 11.08
CA ARG A 231 -1.54 3.97 11.06
C ARG A 231 -1.11 2.66 10.40
N HIS A 232 -2.03 2.05 9.66
CA HIS A 232 -1.89 0.70 9.10
C HIS A 232 -1.75 0.77 7.59
N MET A 233 -0.66 0.22 7.05
CA MET A 233 -0.38 0.26 5.62
C MET A 233 -0.18 -1.15 5.08
N VAL A 234 -0.74 -1.45 3.92
CA VAL A 234 -0.49 -2.69 3.17
C VAL A 234 0.44 -2.42 2.00
N THR A 235 1.28 -3.42 1.70
CA THR A 235 2.25 -3.38 0.60
C THR A 235 2.69 -4.82 0.24
N ALA A 236 3.63 -4.97 -0.68
CA ALA A 236 4.26 -6.25 -1.00
C ALA A 236 5.30 -6.59 0.08
N ALA A 237 5.52 -7.87 0.37
CA ALA A 237 6.48 -8.28 1.39
C ALA A 237 7.92 -7.92 0.98
N HIS A 238 8.22 -8.02 -0.32
CA HIS A 238 9.54 -7.62 -0.84
C HIS A 238 9.82 -6.12 -0.66
N CYS A 239 8.80 -5.27 -0.46
CA CYS A 239 9.01 -3.85 -0.15
C CYS A 239 9.49 -3.60 1.29
N ILE A 240 9.29 -4.58 2.17
CA ILE A 240 9.55 -4.51 3.61
C ILE A 240 10.82 -5.26 4.00
N VAL A 241 11.05 -6.45 3.44
CA VAL A 241 12.15 -7.35 3.79
C VAL A 241 12.54 -8.21 2.60
N ASN A 242 13.84 -8.42 2.40
CA ASN A 242 14.31 -9.29 1.31
C ASN A 242 13.89 -10.74 1.58
N PHE A 243 13.39 -11.43 0.55
CA PHE A 243 12.95 -12.82 0.65
C PHE A 243 14.03 -13.73 1.27
N GLY A 244 13.62 -14.64 2.15
CA GLY A 244 14.51 -15.63 2.75
C GLY A 244 15.60 -15.06 3.67
N THR A 245 15.50 -13.77 4.03
CA THR A 245 16.48 -13.09 4.89
C THR A 245 15.84 -12.45 6.11
N THR A 246 16.70 -11.83 6.93
CA THR A 246 16.34 -10.99 8.08
C THR A 246 16.72 -9.52 7.84
N ALA A 247 16.88 -9.12 6.58
CA ALA A 247 17.26 -7.77 6.15
C ALA A 247 16.01 -6.92 5.88
N TRP A 248 15.52 -6.27 6.94
CA TRP A 248 14.37 -5.38 6.93
C TRP A 248 14.76 -4.00 6.40
N LYS A 249 13.79 -3.24 5.88
CA LYS A 249 14.08 -2.03 5.11
C LYS A 249 13.81 -0.74 5.88
N THR A 250 14.83 0.14 5.99
CA THR A 250 14.63 1.54 6.41
C THR A 250 14.02 2.32 5.27
N ARG A 251 12.97 3.11 5.51
CA ARG A 251 12.24 3.80 4.44
C ARG A 251 11.69 5.13 4.89
N GLU A 252 11.39 5.98 3.93
CA GLU A 252 10.53 7.15 4.12
C GLU A 252 9.20 6.86 3.45
N LEU A 253 8.10 7.13 4.16
CA LEU A 253 6.73 6.92 3.69
C LEU A 253 6.04 8.28 3.58
N THR A 254 5.65 8.66 2.37
CA THR A 254 5.02 9.96 2.10
C THR A 254 3.63 9.76 1.45
N PRO A 255 2.54 9.77 2.24
CA PRO A 255 1.18 9.73 1.72
C PRO A 255 0.85 10.92 0.81
N GLY A 256 0.22 10.63 -0.33
CA GLY A 256 -0.22 11.66 -1.26
C GLY A 256 0.91 12.54 -1.78
N ARG A 257 2.12 12.02 -1.95
CA ARG A 257 3.23 12.77 -2.52
C ARG A 257 2.91 13.33 -3.91
N ASP A 258 3.20 14.61 -4.15
CA ASP A 258 2.83 15.29 -5.41
C ASP A 258 4.04 15.96 -6.09
N GLY A 259 5.14 15.22 -6.19
CA GLY A 259 6.39 15.65 -6.81
C GLY A 259 7.52 15.86 -5.79
N PRO A 260 8.73 16.18 -6.29
CA PRO A 260 9.93 16.37 -5.47
C PRO A 260 9.72 17.39 -4.36
N GLY A 261 10.01 17.01 -3.12
CA GLY A 261 9.83 17.87 -1.94
C GLY A 261 8.38 18.25 -1.60
N VAL A 262 7.36 17.67 -2.26
CA VAL A 262 5.95 17.97 -2.01
C VAL A 262 5.29 16.84 -1.22
N SER A 263 5.18 17.02 0.10
CA SER A 263 4.58 16.06 1.04
C SER A 263 3.36 16.69 1.73
N PRO A 264 2.16 16.68 1.11
CA PRO A 264 1.00 17.45 1.58
C PRO A 264 0.52 17.06 2.99
N TYR A 265 0.80 15.84 3.41
CA TYR A 265 0.38 15.26 4.70
C TYR A 265 1.58 14.90 5.59
N GLY A 266 2.76 15.43 5.28
CA GLY A 266 4.00 15.02 5.94
C GLY A 266 4.52 13.66 5.48
N MET A 267 5.43 13.09 6.28
CA MET A 267 6.10 11.82 6.01
C MET A 267 6.40 11.10 7.33
N THR A 268 6.52 9.77 7.29
CA THR A 268 7.09 8.95 8.35
C THR A 268 8.47 8.46 7.93
N THR A 269 9.49 8.70 8.75
CA THR A 269 10.83 8.14 8.52
C THR A 269 11.06 6.93 9.41
N ILE A 270 11.28 5.78 8.80
CA ILE A 270 11.56 4.53 9.50
C ILE A 270 13.07 4.31 9.58
N THR A 271 13.61 4.35 10.80
CA THR A 271 15.05 4.21 11.06
C THR A 271 15.37 2.96 11.89
N PRO A 272 16.65 2.50 11.91
CA PRO A 272 17.07 1.33 12.70
C PRO A 272 17.03 1.50 14.21
N ASN A 273 17.00 2.74 14.71
CA ASN A 273 17.04 3.05 16.14
C ASN A 273 16.05 4.21 16.40
N PRO A 274 14.73 3.95 16.34
CA PRO A 274 13.74 4.98 16.59
C PRO A 274 13.83 5.52 18.02
N ALA A 275 13.36 6.75 18.24
CA ALA A 275 13.19 7.25 19.60
C ALA A 275 12.08 6.48 20.34
N PRO A 276 12.06 6.47 21.68
CA PRO A 276 10.97 5.86 22.43
C PRO A 276 9.62 6.46 22.00
N GLY A 277 8.67 5.60 21.60
CA GLY A 277 7.37 6.00 21.05
C GLY A 277 7.28 5.90 19.52
N ASP A 278 8.41 5.95 18.81
CA ASP A 278 8.43 5.95 17.32
C ASP A 278 8.60 4.54 16.74
N THR A 279 8.06 3.53 17.42
CA THR A 279 8.21 2.14 17.02
C THR A 279 7.36 1.83 15.79
N VAL A 280 8.00 1.19 14.82
CA VAL A 280 7.38 0.64 13.61
C VAL A 280 7.35 -0.87 13.74
N TRP A 281 6.19 -1.43 13.42
CA TRP A 281 6.02 -2.88 13.31
C TRP A 281 5.85 -3.31 11.87
N TYR A 282 6.51 -4.41 11.53
CA TYR A 282 6.43 -5.04 10.23
C TYR A 282 5.86 -6.44 10.37
N PHE A 283 4.94 -6.81 9.49
CA PHE A 283 4.28 -8.10 9.48
C PHE A 283 4.29 -8.68 8.08
N VAL A 284 4.85 -9.88 7.92
CA VAL A 284 4.85 -10.66 6.67
C VAL A 284 4.54 -12.12 6.97
N PRO A 285 3.95 -12.89 6.04
CA PRO A 285 3.86 -14.33 6.21
C PRO A 285 5.24 -14.94 6.52
N SER A 286 5.34 -15.83 7.52
CA SER A 286 6.66 -16.35 7.92
C SER A 286 7.39 -17.05 6.78
N GLN A 287 6.64 -17.65 5.84
CA GLN A 287 7.16 -18.28 4.63
C GLN A 287 7.94 -17.31 3.74
N TRP A 288 7.62 -16.01 3.74
CA TRP A 288 8.36 -15.01 2.96
C TRP A 288 9.81 -14.88 3.43
N THR A 289 10.05 -14.99 4.73
CA THR A 289 11.38 -14.88 5.33
C THR A 289 12.07 -16.24 5.51
N ASP A 290 11.44 -17.32 5.05
CA ASP A 290 12.00 -18.66 5.10
C ASP A 290 12.72 -18.97 3.78
N PRO A 291 14.06 -19.09 3.76
CA PRO A 291 14.80 -19.37 2.54
C PRO A 291 14.49 -20.75 1.93
N SER A 292 13.81 -21.63 2.66
CA SER A 292 13.36 -22.93 2.14
C SER A 292 12.04 -22.87 1.36
N THR A 293 11.36 -21.71 1.34
CA THR A 293 10.12 -21.52 0.60
C THR A 293 10.37 -21.58 -0.91
N SER A 294 9.80 -22.57 -1.58
CA SER A 294 10.01 -22.80 -3.02
C SER A 294 9.21 -21.86 -3.93
N ASN A 295 8.07 -21.37 -3.46
CA ASN A 295 7.21 -20.44 -4.20
C ASN A 295 6.96 -19.21 -3.34
N GLN A 296 7.86 -18.24 -3.43
CA GLN A 296 7.84 -17.03 -2.61
C GLN A 296 6.65 -16.11 -2.92
N TRP A 297 6.23 -16.05 -4.19
CA TRP A 297 5.28 -15.05 -4.68
C TRP A 297 3.86 -15.22 -4.12
N VAL A 298 3.51 -16.40 -3.61
CA VAL A 298 2.22 -16.62 -2.92
C VAL A 298 2.18 -15.99 -1.52
N TRP A 299 3.33 -15.54 -1.03
CA TRP A 299 3.53 -14.92 0.27
C TRP A 299 3.94 -13.45 0.17
N ASP A 300 3.95 -12.86 -1.03
CA ASP A 300 4.43 -11.50 -1.28
C ASP A 300 3.40 -10.42 -0.93
N TRP A 301 3.02 -10.37 0.35
CA TRP A 301 2.24 -9.28 0.91
C TRP A 301 2.70 -9.01 2.34
N GLY A 302 2.56 -7.78 2.79
CA GLY A 302 2.89 -7.42 4.16
C GLY A 302 2.12 -6.21 4.64
N MET A 303 2.27 -5.95 5.94
CA MET A 303 1.68 -4.82 6.62
C MET A 303 2.75 -4.07 7.42
N VAL A 304 2.63 -2.75 7.46
CA VAL A 304 3.44 -1.87 8.29
C VAL A 304 2.52 -1.09 9.22
N VAL A 305 2.86 -1.05 10.50
CA VAL A 305 2.25 -0.17 11.49
C VAL A 305 3.23 0.95 11.79
N ILE A 306 2.94 2.14 11.27
CA ILE A 306 3.76 3.33 11.48
C ILE A 306 3.44 3.98 12.84
N PRO A 307 4.36 4.75 13.46
CA PRO A 307 4.07 5.47 14.69
C PRO A 307 3.13 6.65 14.47
N ASP A 308 3.22 7.27 13.29
CA ASP A 308 2.40 8.41 12.93
C ASP A 308 0.98 7.96 12.53
N TYR A 309 -0.03 8.60 13.09
CA TYR A 309 -1.43 8.37 12.72
C TYR A 309 -1.81 9.15 11.45
N LEU A 310 -1.01 9.02 10.37
CA LEU A 310 -1.19 9.76 9.12
C LEU A 310 -2.57 9.55 8.49
N GLY A 311 -3.17 8.38 8.72
CA GLY A 311 -4.52 8.03 8.27
C GLY A 311 -5.61 8.98 8.76
N TYR A 312 -5.46 9.68 9.89
CA TYR A 312 -6.45 10.70 10.27
C TYR A 312 -6.40 11.96 9.43
N GLN A 313 -5.28 12.22 8.75
CA GLN A 313 -5.13 13.37 7.86
C GLN A 313 -5.47 12.99 6.41
N THR A 314 -5.05 11.78 6.00
CA THR A 314 -5.15 11.30 4.62
C THR A 314 -6.41 10.48 4.38
N GLY A 315 -7.03 9.96 5.43
CA GLY A 315 -7.92 8.81 5.31
C GLY A 315 -7.25 7.50 4.93
N TRP A 316 -8.04 6.45 4.80
CA TRP A 316 -7.60 5.11 4.43
C TRP A 316 -8.65 4.35 3.60
N MET A 317 -8.18 3.46 2.72
CA MET A 317 -9.07 2.61 1.93
C MET A 317 -9.60 1.46 2.79
N GLY A 318 -10.75 0.89 2.39
CA GLY A 318 -11.20 -0.37 2.98
C GLY A 318 -10.31 -1.53 2.52
N TYR A 319 -10.50 -2.71 3.09
CA TYR A 319 -9.86 -3.94 2.60
C TYR A 319 -10.80 -5.14 2.67
N GLY A 320 -10.53 -6.17 1.87
CA GLY A 320 -11.27 -7.42 1.94
C GLY A 320 -10.77 -8.48 0.97
N ALA A 321 -11.51 -9.59 0.93
CA ALA A 321 -11.23 -10.74 0.07
C ALA A 321 -12.50 -11.15 -0.68
N TRP A 322 -12.38 -11.36 -1.98
CA TRP A 322 -13.48 -11.75 -2.87
C TRP A 322 -13.07 -12.90 -3.76
N SER A 323 -14.02 -13.81 -4.00
CA SER A 323 -13.79 -14.92 -4.92
C SER A 323 -13.52 -14.41 -6.32
N ALA A 324 -12.83 -15.22 -7.13
CA ALA A 324 -12.54 -14.89 -8.52
C ALA A 324 -13.79 -14.53 -9.32
N GLY A 325 -14.91 -15.21 -9.07
CA GLY A 325 -16.19 -14.89 -9.73
C GLY A 325 -16.69 -13.48 -9.45
N VAL A 326 -16.49 -12.97 -8.22
CA VAL A 326 -16.82 -11.58 -7.87
C VAL A 326 -15.79 -10.63 -8.47
N LEU A 327 -14.49 -10.89 -8.31
CA LEU A 327 -13.43 -10.03 -8.81
C LEU A 327 -13.51 -9.85 -10.34
N ASN A 328 -13.81 -10.90 -11.09
CA ASN A 328 -13.96 -10.84 -12.55
C ASN A 328 -15.14 -9.96 -13.01
N GLY A 329 -16.09 -9.65 -12.13
CA GLY A 329 -17.21 -8.76 -12.40
C GLY A 329 -16.98 -7.30 -12.01
N LEU A 330 -15.80 -6.96 -11.47
CA LEU A 330 -15.50 -5.63 -10.94
C LEU A 330 -14.51 -4.87 -11.83
N THR A 331 -14.58 -3.53 -11.71
CA THR A 331 -13.59 -2.63 -12.31
C THR A 331 -12.46 -2.39 -11.32
N HIS A 332 -11.25 -2.80 -11.69
CA HIS A 332 -10.06 -2.62 -10.85
C HIS A 332 -9.21 -1.46 -11.34
N LEU A 333 -8.59 -0.78 -10.38
CA LEU A 333 -7.70 0.35 -10.59
C LEU A 333 -6.40 0.10 -9.84
N ASN A 334 -5.29 0.49 -10.44
CA ASN A 334 -4.00 0.57 -9.76
C ASN A 334 -3.46 2.00 -9.83
N ARG A 335 -2.95 2.48 -8.69
CA ARG A 335 -2.27 3.77 -8.56
C ARG A 335 -1.02 3.56 -7.72
N GLY A 336 0.12 4.02 -8.23
CA GLY A 336 1.40 3.80 -7.57
C GLY A 336 2.44 4.84 -7.95
N TYR A 337 3.57 4.81 -7.27
CA TYR A 337 4.71 5.68 -7.51
C TYR A 337 5.77 4.91 -8.29
N PRO A 338 5.82 5.03 -9.62
CA PRO A 338 6.87 4.43 -10.41
C PRO A 338 8.22 5.06 -10.09
N ARG A 339 9.26 4.25 -10.29
CA ARG A 339 10.65 4.68 -10.28
C ARG A 339 10.98 5.26 -11.66
N CYS A 340 11.63 6.42 -11.69
CA CYS A 340 12.03 7.09 -12.92
C CYS A 340 13.55 7.02 -13.13
N ASN A 341 13.98 7.26 -14.37
CA ASN A 341 15.36 7.33 -14.81
C ASN A 341 16.18 6.08 -14.45
N VAL A 342 15.58 4.89 -14.54
CA VAL A 342 16.28 3.65 -14.22
C VAL A 342 17.20 3.25 -15.40
N PRO A 343 18.53 3.14 -15.20
CA PRO A 343 19.44 2.80 -16.29
C PRO A 343 19.11 1.43 -16.91
N ASN A 344 19.08 1.36 -18.25
CA ASN A 344 18.80 0.14 -19.02
C ASN A 344 17.41 -0.48 -18.74
N TYR A 345 16.45 0.34 -18.30
CA TYR A 345 15.08 -0.07 -18.07
C TYR A 345 14.16 0.85 -18.83
N ASN A 346 13.35 0.28 -19.72
CA ASN A 346 12.44 1.07 -20.51
C ASN A 346 11.04 1.12 -19.92
N GLY A 347 10.66 0.28 -18.95
CA GLY A 347 9.28 0.16 -18.45
C GLY A 347 8.73 1.36 -17.65
N GLU A 348 9.49 2.43 -17.46
CA GLU A 348 9.04 3.63 -16.74
C GLU A 348 8.03 4.46 -17.55
N PRO A 349 7.14 5.23 -16.91
CA PRO A 349 6.15 5.99 -17.65
C PRO A 349 6.72 6.90 -18.74
N ALA A 350 5.99 7.07 -19.85
CA ALA A 350 6.34 8.02 -20.90
C ALA A 350 6.36 9.44 -20.31
N SER A 351 7.56 10.05 -20.23
CA SER A 351 7.81 11.29 -19.47
C SER A 351 7.65 11.12 -17.95
N CYS A 352 8.25 10.06 -17.40
CA CYS A 352 8.27 9.78 -15.96
C CYS A 352 8.76 11.00 -15.18
N GLN A 353 7.95 11.44 -14.22
CA GLN A 353 8.25 12.49 -13.27
C GLN A 353 8.47 11.85 -11.91
N GLN A 354 9.67 12.05 -11.34
CA GLN A 354 9.99 11.55 -10.01
C GLN A 354 8.97 12.01 -8.99
N ALA A 355 8.72 11.18 -7.97
CA ALA A 355 7.86 11.50 -6.85
C ALA A 355 6.39 11.84 -7.19
N ARG A 356 5.92 11.45 -8.38
CA ARG A 356 4.51 11.63 -8.79
C ARG A 356 3.75 10.31 -8.73
N LEU A 357 2.48 10.40 -8.34
CA LEU A 357 1.56 9.28 -8.43
C LEU A 357 1.14 9.08 -9.88
N TYR A 358 1.27 7.86 -10.38
CA TYR A 358 0.81 7.45 -11.69
C TYR A 358 -0.36 6.48 -11.58
N GLY A 359 -1.20 6.49 -12.61
CA GLY A 359 -2.25 5.52 -12.78
C GLY A 359 -2.55 5.29 -14.23
N ASP A 360 -2.71 4.02 -14.59
CA ASP A 360 -3.26 3.63 -15.88
C ASP A 360 -4.60 4.34 -16.13
N THR A 361 -4.81 4.80 -17.36
CA THR A 361 -6.07 5.40 -17.81
C THR A 361 -7.12 4.34 -18.13
N ASN A 362 -6.69 3.13 -18.45
CA ASN A 362 -7.52 1.95 -18.57
C ASN A 362 -7.77 1.29 -17.21
N VAL A 363 -8.72 0.37 -17.20
CA VAL A 363 -8.98 -0.51 -16.05
C VAL A 363 -7.91 -1.60 -16.00
N CYS A 364 -7.56 -2.04 -14.80
CA CYS A 364 -6.66 -3.17 -14.61
C CYS A 364 -7.47 -4.47 -14.78
N GLU A 365 -7.43 -5.07 -15.96
CA GLU A 365 -8.13 -6.33 -16.22
C GLU A 365 -7.41 -7.48 -15.52
N LEU A 366 -8.18 -8.46 -15.06
CA LEU A 366 -7.66 -9.66 -14.42
C LEU A 366 -7.57 -10.78 -15.45
N GLY A 367 -6.42 -11.44 -15.49
CA GLY A 367 -6.14 -12.60 -16.31
C GLY A 367 -6.28 -13.89 -15.50
N ASP A 368 -5.21 -14.68 -15.51
CA ASP A 368 -5.17 -16.00 -14.91
C ASP A 368 -4.95 -15.95 -13.40
N TYR A 369 -5.70 -16.80 -12.70
CA TYR A 369 -5.56 -17.04 -11.28
C TYR A 369 -4.66 -18.26 -11.07
N SER A 370 -3.74 -18.17 -10.12
CA SER A 370 -2.82 -19.28 -9.84
C SER A 370 -2.49 -19.46 -8.37
N ASP A 371 -1.76 -20.54 -8.13
CA ASP A 371 -1.22 -20.89 -6.83
C ASP A 371 -2.32 -21.11 -5.78
N GLN A 372 -3.32 -21.92 -6.13
CA GLN A 372 -4.35 -22.37 -5.20
C GLN A 372 -3.73 -23.18 -4.07
N LEU A 373 -3.98 -22.76 -2.83
CA LEU A 373 -3.57 -23.52 -1.64
C LEU A 373 -4.69 -24.43 -1.15
N ALA A 374 -4.44 -25.15 -0.05
CA ALA A 374 -5.38 -26.11 0.54
C ALA A 374 -6.72 -25.48 0.99
N ASP A 375 -6.76 -24.15 1.18
CA ASP A 375 -7.96 -23.37 1.49
C ASP A 375 -8.88 -23.16 0.27
N GLY A 376 -8.45 -23.58 -0.93
CA GLY A 376 -9.20 -23.42 -2.17
C GLY A 376 -9.09 -22.03 -2.78
N TRP A 377 -8.23 -21.15 -2.27
CA TRP A 377 -8.02 -19.81 -2.81
C TRP A 377 -6.71 -19.74 -3.61
N ASN A 378 -6.81 -19.30 -4.86
CA ASN A 378 -5.65 -18.82 -5.62
C ASN A 378 -4.98 -17.65 -4.89
N ARG A 379 -3.68 -17.46 -5.07
CA ARG A 379 -2.95 -16.40 -4.38
C ARG A 379 -2.49 -15.31 -5.35
N ARG A 380 -2.14 -15.68 -6.57
CA ARG A 380 -1.67 -14.75 -7.60
C ARG A 380 -2.72 -14.57 -8.69
N ILE A 381 -2.72 -13.38 -9.28
CA ILE A 381 -3.54 -13.02 -10.43
C ILE A 381 -2.64 -12.29 -11.42
N SER A 382 -2.67 -12.66 -12.70
CA SER A 382 -2.04 -11.85 -13.75
C SER A 382 -2.91 -10.65 -14.10
N VAL A 383 -2.31 -9.50 -14.36
CA VAL A 383 -3.05 -8.24 -14.55
C VAL A 383 -2.55 -7.47 -15.76
N SER A 384 -3.48 -6.76 -16.41
CA SER A 384 -3.22 -6.07 -17.67
C SER A 384 -2.74 -4.63 -17.52
N CYS A 385 -2.86 -4.01 -16.35
CA CYS A 385 -2.54 -2.59 -16.23
C CYS A 385 -1.04 -2.33 -16.39
N ASP A 386 -0.71 -1.15 -16.89
CA ASP A 386 0.66 -0.66 -17.00
C ASP A 386 1.25 -0.44 -15.59
N LEU A 387 2.31 -1.18 -15.30
CA LEU A 387 3.04 -1.17 -14.03
C LEU A 387 4.53 -1.11 -14.33
N SER A 388 5.31 -0.60 -13.38
CA SER A 388 6.76 -0.57 -13.47
C SER A 388 7.40 -0.68 -12.08
N LYS A 389 8.73 -0.80 -12.03
CA LYS A 389 9.54 -0.60 -10.81
C LYS A 389 8.99 0.58 -10.00
N GLY A 390 8.87 0.41 -8.69
CA GLY A 390 8.22 1.37 -7.78
C GLY A 390 6.71 1.18 -7.58
N HIS A 391 5.98 0.59 -8.54
CA HIS A 391 4.59 0.20 -8.31
C HIS A 391 4.45 -1.00 -7.36
N SER A 392 5.52 -1.74 -7.09
CA SER A 392 5.52 -2.80 -6.07
C SER A 392 4.83 -2.37 -4.78
N GLY A 393 3.88 -3.17 -4.32
CA GLY A 393 3.08 -2.90 -3.13
C GLY A 393 1.92 -1.92 -3.30
N SER A 394 1.79 -1.26 -4.45
CA SER A 394 0.62 -0.44 -4.74
C SER A 394 -0.65 -1.29 -4.73
N ALA A 395 -1.74 -0.74 -4.20
CA ALA A 395 -3.02 -1.43 -4.17
C ALA A 395 -3.60 -1.59 -5.58
N ILE A 396 -4.13 -2.78 -5.86
CA ILE A 396 -5.20 -2.94 -6.84
C ILE A 396 -6.51 -2.90 -6.06
N TYR A 397 -7.26 -1.82 -6.27
CA TYR A 397 -8.49 -1.53 -5.55
C TYR A 397 -9.65 -1.40 -6.53
N HIS A 398 -10.86 -1.53 -5.99
CA HIS A 398 -12.09 -1.26 -6.71
C HIS A 398 -13.07 -0.51 -5.83
N TYR A 399 -14.08 0.07 -6.45
CA TYR A 399 -15.13 0.78 -5.74
C TYR A 399 -16.28 -0.18 -5.40
N ARG A 400 -16.66 -0.25 -4.13
CA ARG A 400 -17.77 -1.08 -3.65
C ARG A 400 -18.70 -0.27 -2.76
N TYR A 401 -20.01 -0.53 -2.85
CA TYR A 401 -20.98 0.04 -1.92
C TYR A 401 -20.71 -0.49 -0.51
N ASP A 402 -20.54 0.43 0.41
CA ASP A 402 -20.37 0.18 1.83
C ASP A 402 -21.68 0.49 2.55
N PRO A 403 -22.33 -0.52 3.17
CA PRO A 403 -23.61 -0.34 3.85
C PRO A 403 -23.49 0.45 5.16
N HIS A 404 -22.34 0.42 5.84
CA HIS A 404 -22.12 1.18 7.08
C HIS A 404 -21.98 2.67 6.80
N LEU A 405 -21.36 3.01 5.67
CA LEU A 405 -21.16 4.40 5.24
C LEU A 405 -22.25 4.93 4.31
N GLY A 406 -23.11 4.06 3.79
CA GLY A 406 -24.17 4.42 2.85
C GLY A 406 -23.66 4.95 1.52
N LYS A 407 -22.43 4.61 1.12
CA LYS A 407 -21.78 5.14 -0.09
C LYS A 407 -20.77 4.15 -0.68
N THR A 408 -20.38 4.40 -1.92
CA THR A 408 -19.33 3.63 -2.58
C THR A 408 -17.95 4.11 -2.14
N VAL A 409 -17.08 3.19 -1.72
CA VAL A 409 -15.73 3.47 -1.23
C VAL A 409 -14.67 2.63 -1.94
N PRO A 410 -13.41 3.09 -2.01
CA PRO A 410 -12.31 2.28 -2.53
C PRO A 410 -11.97 1.16 -1.54
N VAL A 411 -11.74 -0.04 -2.07
CA VAL A 411 -11.43 -1.22 -1.27
C VAL A 411 -10.23 -1.94 -1.87
N VAL A 412 -9.17 -2.10 -1.07
CA VAL A 412 -7.93 -2.80 -1.41
C VAL A 412 -8.17 -4.30 -1.39
N THR A 413 -7.78 -4.96 -2.47
CA THR A 413 -8.03 -6.39 -2.65
C THR A 413 -6.81 -7.15 -3.10
N MET A 414 -5.77 -6.44 -3.56
CA MET A 414 -4.51 -7.01 -4.01
C MET A 414 -3.42 -5.96 -3.85
N VAL A 415 -2.19 -6.42 -3.79
CA VAL A 415 -0.99 -5.59 -3.96
C VAL A 415 -0.26 -6.02 -5.21
N VAL A 416 0.31 -5.06 -5.94
CA VAL A 416 1.22 -5.35 -7.05
C VAL A 416 2.46 -6.05 -6.50
N SER A 417 2.80 -7.20 -7.07
CA SER A 417 3.88 -8.07 -6.57
C SER A 417 5.01 -8.17 -7.58
N THR A 418 4.72 -8.50 -8.84
CA THR A 418 5.74 -8.72 -9.86
C THR A 418 5.41 -7.99 -11.15
N GLU A 419 6.43 -7.54 -11.85
CA GLU A 419 6.36 -7.21 -13.28
C GLU A 419 7.09 -8.30 -14.07
N SER A 420 6.54 -8.78 -15.18
CA SER A 420 7.25 -9.76 -16.03
C SER A 420 7.93 -9.12 -17.23
N CYS A 421 7.68 -7.83 -17.49
CA CYS A 421 8.21 -7.13 -18.66
C CYS A 421 9.06 -5.92 -18.26
N THR A 422 10.37 -6.07 -18.34
CA THR A 422 11.32 -5.01 -17.98
C THR A 422 11.69 -4.09 -19.15
N ASN A 423 11.43 -4.49 -20.40
CA ASN A 423 11.77 -3.72 -21.61
C ASN A 423 10.64 -3.64 -22.65
N THR A 424 10.14 -4.77 -23.13
CA THR A 424 8.97 -4.89 -24.03
C THR A 424 8.38 -6.28 -23.85
N CYS A 425 7.06 -6.41 -23.63
CA CYS A 425 6.45 -7.74 -23.74
C CYS A 425 6.28 -8.13 -25.21
N SER A 426 6.01 -9.42 -25.44
CA SER A 426 5.37 -9.82 -26.68
C SER A 426 4.04 -9.10 -26.82
N ALA A 427 3.70 -8.66 -28.03
CA ALA A 427 2.37 -8.15 -28.37
C ALA A 427 1.24 -9.13 -28.03
N THR A 428 1.55 -10.40 -27.77
CA THR A 428 0.57 -11.43 -27.39
C THR A 428 0.38 -11.58 -25.88
N ASN A 429 1.12 -10.84 -25.04
CA ASN A 429 0.99 -10.93 -23.59
C ASN A 429 0.06 -9.83 -23.06
N ASP A 430 -1.22 -10.17 -22.92
CA ASP A 430 -2.25 -9.23 -22.45
C ASP A 430 -2.23 -9.01 -20.92
N PHE A 431 -1.53 -9.87 -20.16
CA PHE A 431 -1.49 -9.82 -18.69
C PHE A 431 -0.07 -10.04 -18.13
N PRO A 432 0.87 -9.15 -18.44
CA PRO A 432 2.28 -9.39 -18.14
C PRO A 432 2.64 -9.19 -16.67
N ASN A 433 1.79 -8.53 -15.89
CA ASN A 433 2.10 -8.18 -14.52
C ASN A 433 1.40 -9.12 -13.53
N GLY A 434 1.91 -9.23 -12.31
CA GLY A 434 1.39 -10.12 -11.27
C GLY A 434 1.01 -9.37 -10.01
N ALA A 435 -0.19 -9.65 -9.52
CA ALA A 435 -0.69 -9.16 -8.25
C ALA A 435 -0.80 -10.30 -7.23
N ARG A 436 -0.48 -9.99 -5.97
CA ARG A 436 -0.80 -10.85 -4.83
C ARG A 436 -2.12 -10.37 -4.24
N ARG A 437 -3.19 -11.14 -4.41
CA ARG A 437 -4.51 -10.78 -3.87
C ARG A 437 -4.61 -10.98 -2.36
N LEU A 438 -5.53 -10.35 -1.68
CA LEU A 438 -5.87 -10.68 -0.30
C LEU A 438 -6.86 -11.85 -0.29
N THR A 439 -6.57 -12.87 0.51
CA THR A 439 -7.46 -14.00 0.79
C THR A 439 -8.18 -13.82 2.12
N PRO A 440 -9.20 -14.64 2.45
CA PRO A 440 -9.86 -14.57 3.75
C PRO A 440 -8.87 -14.71 4.92
N ALA A 441 -7.84 -15.55 4.76
CA ALA A 441 -6.76 -15.68 5.72
C ALA A 441 -6.00 -14.36 5.92
N ASP A 442 -5.61 -13.69 4.83
CA ASP A 442 -4.85 -12.43 4.87
C ASP A 442 -5.69 -11.31 5.50
N VAL A 443 -6.97 -11.20 5.13
CA VAL A 443 -7.91 -10.21 5.71
C VAL A 443 -8.10 -10.41 7.20
N ALA A 444 -8.16 -11.67 7.65
CA ALA A 444 -8.29 -11.98 9.07
C ALA A 444 -7.02 -11.61 9.85
N VAL A 445 -5.84 -11.80 9.26
CA VAL A 445 -4.56 -11.35 9.84
C VAL A 445 -4.47 -9.82 9.90
N ILE A 446 -4.84 -9.13 8.82
CA ILE A 446 -4.90 -7.66 8.81
C ILE A 446 -5.83 -7.17 9.92
N SER A 447 -7.01 -7.78 10.04
CA SER A 447 -7.99 -7.47 11.08
C SER A 447 -7.45 -7.73 12.48
N PHE A 448 -6.71 -8.82 12.68
CA PHE A 448 -6.04 -9.12 13.95
C PHE A 448 -5.03 -8.03 14.33
N PHE A 449 -4.15 -7.62 13.42
CA PHE A 449 -3.16 -6.61 13.78
C PHE A 449 -3.75 -5.21 13.91
N ARG A 450 -4.83 -4.89 13.19
CA ARG A 450 -5.58 -3.64 13.46
C ARG A 450 -6.29 -3.65 14.81
N GLU A 451 -6.66 -4.83 15.31
CA GLU A 451 -7.21 -4.98 16.66
C GLU A 451 -6.12 -4.88 17.73
N ALA A 452 -4.94 -5.48 17.48
CA ALA A 452 -3.82 -5.46 18.41
C ALA A 452 -3.08 -4.10 18.43
N PHE A 453 -3.10 -3.33 17.34
CA PHE A 453 -2.38 -2.06 17.22
C PHE A 453 -3.28 -0.87 16.86
N PRO A 454 -4.32 -0.53 17.66
CA PRO A 454 -5.35 0.42 17.27
C PRO A 454 -4.90 1.89 17.18
#